data_AF-A0A0B2AES3-F1
#
_entry.id   AF-A0A0B2AES3-F1
#
_cell.length_a   1.000
_cell.length_b   1.000
_cell.length_c   1.000
_cell.angle_alpha   90.00
_cell.angle_beta   90.00
_cell.angle_gamma   90.00
#
_symmetry.space_group_name_H-M   'P 1'
#
loop_
_entity.id
_entity.type
_entity.pdbx_description
1 polymer ?
#
loop_
_entity_poly.entity_id
_entity_poly.type
_entity_poly.pdbx_seq_one_letter_code
_entity_poly.pdbx_strand_id
1 'polypeptide(L)'
;MSRIRMGAMTNKAYEPPKLDGSRVALRGRVLPDQHKRATEDALEAGLSLSEYLGALIDRARGLPNKLDSNYTTQEALIPRAS
;
A
#
# COMPACT_ATOMS: atom_id res chain seq x y z
N MET A 1 30.62 5.28 32.88
CA MET A 1 29.92 6.36 32.16
C MET A 1 29.90 6.02 30.67
N SER A 2 28.79 5.47 30.16
CA SER A 2 28.68 5.07 28.74
C SER A 2 27.92 6.14 27.96
N ARG A 3 28.57 6.75 26.96
CA ARG A 3 27.96 7.74 26.06
C ARG A 3 27.19 7.01 24.97
N ILE A 4 25.86 7.09 25.02
CA ILE A 4 24.98 6.64 23.94
C ILE A 4 25.26 7.53 22.73
N ARG A 5 25.72 6.92 21.63
CA ARG A 5 25.83 7.59 20.33
C ARG A 5 24.41 7.82 19.82
N MET A 6 23.92 9.05 19.94
CA MET A 6 22.74 9.51 19.20
C MET A 6 23.08 9.45 17.71
N GLY A 7 22.66 8.36 17.06
CA GLY A 7 22.74 8.25 15.61
C GLY A 7 21.91 9.36 14.99
N ALA A 8 22.52 10.16 14.12
CA ALA A 8 21.83 11.21 13.39
C ALA A 8 20.69 10.58 12.57
N MET A 9 19.44 10.94 12.89
CA MET A 9 18.30 10.64 12.04
C MET A 9 18.41 11.51 10.79
N THR A 10 19.04 10.97 9.74
CA THR A 10 19.09 11.64 8.44
C THR A 10 17.68 11.69 7.88
N ASN A 11 17.13 12.91 7.78
CA ASN A 11 15.84 13.15 7.14
C ASN A 11 16.01 12.98 5.62
N LYS A 12 16.05 11.72 5.16
CA LYS A 12 16.22 11.41 3.74
C LYS A 12 14.95 11.85 3.01
N ALA A 13 15.09 12.78 2.06
CA ALA A 13 13.99 13.18 1.19
C ALA A 13 13.43 11.95 0.45
N TYR A 14 12.12 11.94 0.21
CA TYR A 14 11.47 10.85 -0.53
C TYR A 14 12.03 10.77 -1.95
N GLU A 15 12.52 9.59 -2.31
CA GLU A 15 13.00 9.26 -3.65
C GLU A 15 12.04 8.21 -4.23
N PRO A 16 11.23 8.56 -5.26
CA PRO A 16 10.23 7.65 -5.78
C PRO A 16 10.90 6.41 -6.40
N PRO A 17 10.46 5.18 -6.06
CA PRO A 17 10.94 3.98 -6.73
C PRO A 17 10.63 3.98 -8.23
N LYS A 18 11.32 3.11 -8.97
CA LYS A 18 10.98 2.86 -10.38
C LYS A 18 9.54 2.36 -10.50
N LEU A 19 8.82 2.92 -11.46
CA LEU A 19 7.47 2.47 -11.81
C LEU A 19 7.50 1.14 -12.56
N ASP A 20 6.48 0.32 -12.29
CA ASP A 20 6.04 -0.80 -13.10
C ASP A 20 4.63 -0.46 -13.63
N GLY A 21 4.57 -0.03 -14.89
CA GLY A 21 3.40 0.67 -15.44
C GLY A 21 3.11 1.97 -14.66
N SER A 22 1.95 2.05 -14.01
CA SER A 22 1.54 3.17 -13.15
C SER A 22 1.75 2.93 -11.65
N ARG A 23 2.41 1.83 -11.26
CA ARG A 23 2.50 1.38 -9.86
C ARG A 23 3.94 1.32 -9.38
N VAL A 24 4.15 1.39 -8.07
CA VAL A 24 5.44 1.13 -7.42
C VAL A 24 5.35 -0.13 -6.55
N ALA A 25 6.42 -0.91 -6.51
CA ALA A 25 6.48 -2.08 -5.65
C ALA A 25 6.54 -1.67 -4.18
N LEU A 26 5.55 -2.08 -3.38
CA LEU A 26 5.58 -1.95 -1.93
C LEU A 26 6.39 -3.10 -1.33
N ARG A 27 7.54 -2.80 -0.73
CA ARG A 27 8.44 -3.79 -0.12
C ARG A 27 8.43 -3.66 1.39
N GLY A 28 8.20 -4.76 2.09
CA GLY A 28 8.22 -4.81 3.55
C GLY A 28 8.07 -6.23 4.06
N ARG A 29 8.46 -6.45 5.32
CA ARG A 29 8.14 -7.67 6.05
C ARG A 29 7.04 -7.34 7.05
N VAL A 30 6.03 -8.21 7.12
CA VAL A 30 4.96 -8.15 8.12
C VAL A 30 4.94 -9.45 8.91
N LEU A 31 4.26 -9.45 10.06
CA LEU A 31 4.09 -10.67 10.84
C LEU A 31 3.20 -11.67 10.09
N PRO A 32 3.38 -12.99 10.28
CA PRO A 32 2.55 -14.01 9.63
C PRO A 32 1.05 -13.80 9.84
N ASP A 33 0.62 -13.45 11.06
CA ASP A 33 -0.79 -13.21 11.37
C ASP A 33 -1.35 -11.94 10.73
N GLN A 34 -0.49 -10.95 10.45
CA GLN A 34 -0.90 -9.75 9.71
C GLN A 34 -1.09 -10.09 8.23
N HIS A 35 -0.17 -10.88 7.66
CA HIS A 35 -0.28 -11.34 6.29
C HIS A 35 -1.55 -12.19 6.08
N LYS A 36 -1.83 -13.12 7.01
CA LYS A 36 -3.04 -13.95 6.95
C LYS A 36 -4.32 -13.11 6.94
N ARG A 37 -4.49 -12.22 7.93
CA ARG A 37 -5.66 -11.34 8.02
C ARG A 37 -5.81 -10.46 6.78
N ALA A 38 -4.73 -9.83 6.32
CA ALA A 38 -4.78 -9.00 5.11
C ALA A 38 -5.17 -9.81 3.86
N THR A 39 -4.79 -11.09 3.79
CA THR A 39 -5.17 -11.97 2.68
C THR A 39 -6.65 -12.34 2.75
N GLU A 40 -7.16 -12.70 3.94
CA GLU A 40 -8.57 -13.03 4.18
C GLU A 40 -9.47 -11.82 3.90
N ASP A 41 -9.14 -10.65 4.45
CA ASP A 41 -9.89 -9.42 4.26
C ASP A 41 -9.90 -8.95 2.79
N ALA A 42 -8.79 -9.13 2.06
CA ALA A 42 -8.73 -8.81 0.64
C ALA A 42 -9.68 -9.69 -0.18
N LEU A 43 -9.76 -10.98 0.16
CA LEU A 43 -10.69 -11.91 -0.48
C LEU A 43 -12.14 -11.53 -0.20
N GLU A 44 -12.48 -11.21 1.06
CA GLU A 44 -13.82 -10.75 1.43
C GLU A 44 -14.23 -9.46 0.71
N ALA A 45 -13.27 -8.55 0.49
CA ALA A 45 -13.48 -7.32 -0.27
C ALA A 45 -13.49 -7.52 -1.80
N GLY A 46 -13.20 -8.72 -2.30
CA GLY A 46 -13.08 -8.99 -3.75
C GLY A 46 -11.90 -8.28 -4.41
N LEU A 47 -10.84 -7.99 -3.66
CA LEU A 47 -9.65 -7.27 -4.11
C LEU A 47 -8.43 -8.19 -4.14
N SER A 48 -7.44 -7.88 -4.99
CA SER A 48 -6.11 -8.45 -4.80
C SER A 48 -5.46 -7.90 -3.52
N LEU A 49 -4.53 -8.65 -2.91
CA LEU A 49 -3.83 -8.18 -1.70
C LEU A 49 -3.18 -6.80 -1.89
N SER A 50 -2.59 -6.54 -3.05
CA SER A 50 -1.98 -5.24 -3.37
C SER A 50 -3.02 -4.11 -3.45
N GLU A 51 -4.20 -4.36 -4.00
CA GLU A 51 -5.28 -3.37 -4.07
C GLU A 51 -5.89 -3.11 -2.70
N TYR A 52 -6.08 -4.15 -1.90
CA TYR A 52 -6.55 -4.04 -0.53
C TYR A 52 -5.61 -3.18 0.32
N LEU A 53 -4.29 -3.42 0.25
CA LEU A 53 -3.29 -2.62 0.95
C LEU A 53 -3.25 -1.16 0.46
N GLY A 54 -3.36 -0.94 -0.85
CA GLY A 54 -3.48 0.41 -1.41
C GLY A 54 -4.70 1.14 -0.87
N ALA A 55 -5.85 0.48 -0.84
CA ALA A 55 -7.08 1.06 -0.32
C ALA A 55 -6.99 1.39 1.18
N LEU A 56 -6.30 0.57 2.00
CA LEU A 56 -6.05 0.88 3.40
C LEU A 56 -5.15 2.11 3.58
N ILE A 57 -4.14 2.29 2.73
CA ILE A 57 -3.25 3.46 2.77
C ILE A 57 -4.05 4.75 2.49
N ASP A 58 -4.89 4.72 1.46
CA ASP A 58 -5.75 5.84 1.09
C ASP A 58 -6.80 6.13 2.17
N ARG A 59 -7.46 5.09 2.68
CA ARG A 59 -8.43 5.17 3.77
C ARG A 59 -7.83 5.80 5.03
N ALA A 60 -6.60 5.43 5.40
CA ALA A 60 -5.90 6.01 6.55
C ALA A 60 -5.62 7.52 6.42
N ARG A 61 -5.67 8.05 5.20
CA ARG A 61 -5.52 9.48 4.89
C ARG A 61 -6.85 10.18 4.60
N GLY A 62 -7.98 9.48 4.74
CA GLY A 62 -9.31 9.99 4.37
C GLY A 62 -9.48 10.19 2.86
N LEU A 63 -8.69 9.51 2.05
CA LEU A 63 -8.79 9.57 0.58
C LEU A 63 -9.83 8.55 0.07
N PRO A 64 -10.48 8.82 -1.09
CA PRO A 64 -11.36 7.86 -1.75
C PRO A 64 -10.63 6.54 -2.04
N ASN A 65 -11.26 5.42 -1.73
CA ASN A 65 -10.64 4.09 -1.83
C ASN A 65 -11.68 3.00 -2.11
N LYS A 66 -11.22 1.84 -2.59
CA LYS A 66 -12.07 0.72 -3.04
C LYS A 66 -12.86 0.00 -1.93
N LEU A 67 -12.51 0.21 -0.66
CA LEU A 67 -13.17 -0.49 0.46
C LEU A 67 -14.46 0.22 0.89
N ASP A 68 -14.61 1.50 0.56
CA ASP A 68 -15.75 2.29 1.00
C ASP A 68 -16.83 2.31 -0.11
N SER A 69 -18.09 2.19 0.30
CA SER A 69 -19.26 2.00 -0.59
C SER A 69 -19.49 3.12 -1.61
N ASN A 70 -18.78 4.24 -1.50
CA ASN A 70 -18.86 5.38 -2.40
C ASN A 70 -17.82 5.32 -3.53
N TYR A 71 -17.04 4.25 -3.65
CA TYR A 71 -16.08 4.09 -4.74
C TYR A 71 -16.80 3.77 -6.06
N THR A 72 -17.01 4.78 -6.89
CA THR A 72 -17.35 4.57 -8.31
C THR A 72 -16.09 4.16 -9.06
N THR A 73 -16.08 2.92 -9.55
CA THR A 73 -15.00 2.32 -10.33
C THR A 73 -14.76 3.12 -11.62
N GLN A 74 -13.82 4.06 -11.60
CA GLN A 74 -13.28 4.70 -12.82
C GLN A 74 -12.09 3.93 -13.42
N GLU A 75 -11.75 2.73 -12.90
CA GLU A 75 -10.64 1.91 -13.41
C GLU A 75 -11.01 0.94 -14.55
N ALA A 76 -12.19 1.08 -15.19
CA ALA A 76 -12.58 0.25 -16.33
C ALA A 76 -12.01 0.70 -17.69
N LEU A 77 -11.03 1.62 -17.73
CA LEU A 77 -10.50 2.17 -18.99
C LEU A 77 -8.96 2.17 -19.06
N ILE A 78 -8.32 1.04 -18.74
CA ILE A 78 -6.96 0.79 -19.20
C ILE A 78 -7.04 -0.36 -20.21
N PRO A 79 -7.00 -0.10 -21.53
CA PRO A 79 -6.98 -1.16 -22.52
C PRO A 79 -5.72 -2.00 -22.28
N ARG A 80 -5.90 -3.30 -22.01
CA ARG A 80 -4.80 -4.26 -22.07
C ARG A 80 -4.33 -4.28 -23.53
N ALA A 81 -3.19 -3.66 -23.81
CA ALA A 81 -2.52 -3.80 -25.09
C ALA A 81 -2.28 -5.31 -25.32
N SER A 82 -2.94 -5.86 -26.33
CA SER A 82 -2.65 -7.18 -26.90
C SER A 82 -1.52 -7.07 -27.91
#